data_AF-A0A9P9MU20-F1
#
_entry.id   AF-A0A9P9MU20-F1
#
_cell.length_a   1.000
_cell.length_b   1.000
_cell.length_c   1.000
_cell.angle_alpha   90.00
_cell.angle_beta   90.00
_cell.angle_gamma   90.00
#
_symmetry.space_group_name_H-M   'P 1'
#
loop_
_entity.id
_entity.type
_entity.pdbx_description
1 polymer ?
#
loop_
_entity_poly.entity_id
_entity_poly.type
_entity_poly.pdbx_seq_one_letter_code
_entity_poly.pdbx_strand_id
1 'polypeptide(L)'
;SSNARLKKIGTVYINEETRDLRYHCHVAGCANVTCGRGTELKRHWDSFHEDSIIWCPIRGCERSKAVGSNPFPKARKDKLNDHARNVHGA
;
A
#
# COMPACT_ATOMS: atom_id res chain seq x y z
N SER A 1 -28.12 10.12 4.39
CA SER A 1 -27.29 9.15 3.64
C SER A 1 -26.00 9.82 3.22
N SER A 2 -24.87 9.42 3.81
CA SER A 2 -23.56 9.94 3.41
C SER A 2 -23.21 9.43 2.01
N ASN A 3 -23.21 10.33 1.02
CA ASN A 3 -22.66 10.03 -0.30
C ASN A 3 -21.15 9.84 -0.18
N ALA A 4 -20.71 8.61 0.01
CA ALA A 4 -19.30 8.29 0.03
C ALA A 4 -18.71 8.55 -1.36
N ARG A 5 -17.68 9.41 -1.42
CA ARG A 5 -16.93 9.68 -2.65
C ARG A 5 -16.10 8.44 -3.01
N LEU A 6 -16.54 7.68 -4.00
CA LEU A 6 -15.82 6.52 -4.51
C LEU A 6 -14.67 6.97 -5.42
N LYS A 7 -13.49 6.38 -5.23
CA LYS A 7 -12.30 6.57 -6.08
C LYS A 7 -12.06 5.28 -6.84
N LYS A 8 -12.01 5.33 -8.18
CA LYS A 8 -11.60 4.18 -9.00
C LYS A 8 -10.11 3.94 -8.76
N ILE A 9 -9.74 2.73 -8.36
CA ILE A 9 -8.34 2.33 -8.18
C ILE A 9 -7.86 1.35 -9.26
N GLY A 10 -8.79 0.68 -9.95
CA GLY A 10 -8.47 -0.29 -11.00
C GLY A 10 -9.68 -0.80 -11.76
N THR A 11 -9.44 -1.82 -12.58
CA THR A 11 -10.44 -2.59 -13.32
C THR A 11 -10.33 -4.06 -12.92
N VAL A 12 -11.46 -4.75 -12.83
CA VAL A 12 -11.53 -6.19 -12.58
C VAL A 12 -11.81 -6.90 -13.90
N TYR A 13 -11.05 -7.96 -14.17
CA TYR A 13 -11.22 -8.85 -15.31
C TYR A 13 -11.48 -10.27 -14.78
N ILE A 14 -12.20 -11.07 -15.57
CA ILE A 14 -12.31 -12.50 -15.34
C ILE A 14 -11.48 -13.22 -16.40
N ASN A 15 -10.64 -14.16 -15.98
CA ASN A 15 -9.98 -15.06 -16.92
C ASN A 15 -11.05 -16.04 -17.46
N GLU A 16 -11.22 -16.11 -18.78
CA GLU A 16 -12.30 -16.92 -19.38
C GLU A 16 -12.08 -18.43 -19.20
N GLU A 17 -10.82 -18.87 -19.13
CA GLU A 17 -10.43 -20.27 -18.98
C GLU A 17 -10.50 -20.72 -17.51
N THR A 18 -9.84 -19.99 -16.62
CA THR A 18 -9.73 -20.38 -15.20
C THR A 18 -10.85 -19.85 -14.33
N ARG A 19 -11.63 -18.89 -14.84
CA ARG A 19 -12.66 -18.13 -14.11
C ARG A 19 -12.13 -17.30 -12.94
N ASP A 20 -10.80 -17.14 -12.84
CA ASP A 20 -10.18 -16.32 -11.80
C ASP A 20 -10.39 -14.82 -12.05
N LEU A 21 -10.57 -14.07 -10.96
CA LEU A 21 -10.57 -12.61 -11.02
C LEU A 21 -9.14 -12.07 -11.07
N ARG A 22 -8.90 -11.12 -11.96
CA ARG A 22 -7.65 -10.36 -12.09
C ARG A 22 -7.93 -8.88 -11.87
N TYR A 23 -7.10 -8.24 -11.07
CA TYR A 23 -7.28 -6.85 -10.65
C TYR A 23 -6.14 -6.01 -11.22
N HIS A 24 -6.44 -5.07 -12.10
CA HIS A 24 -5.43 -4.23 -12.76
C HIS A 24 -5.51 -2.80 -12.26
N CYS A 25 -4.36 -2.19 -11.98
CA CYS A 25 -4.30 -0.75 -11.71
C CYS A 25 -4.67 0.05 -12.98
N HIS A 26 -5.37 1.17 -12.82
CA HIS A 26 -5.76 2.02 -13.96
C HIS A 26 -4.75 3.12 -14.31
N VAL A 27 -3.71 3.31 -13.49
CA VAL A 27 -2.69 4.33 -13.72
C VAL A 27 -1.77 3.86 -14.85
N ALA A 28 -1.50 4.73 -15.82
CA ALA A 28 -0.73 4.39 -17.03
C ALA A 28 0.66 3.78 -16.73
N GLY A 29 1.35 4.26 -15.69
CA GLY A 29 2.63 3.71 -15.24
C GLY A 29 2.56 2.33 -14.57
N CYS A 30 1.36 1.76 -14.41
CA CYS A 30 1.12 0.47 -13.76
C CYS A 30 0.47 -0.56 -14.70
N ALA A 31 0.61 -0.39 -16.01
CA ALA A 31 -0.03 -1.28 -17.02
C ALA A 31 0.27 -2.78 -16.81
N ASN A 32 1.45 -3.12 -16.27
CA ASN A 32 1.87 -4.50 -16.01
C ASN A 32 1.59 -4.97 -14.57
N VAL A 33 0.93 -4.15 -13.74
CA VAL A 33 0.60 -4.51 -12.35
C VAL A 33 -0.76 -5.21 -12.33
N THR A 34 -0.72 -6.54 -12.37
CA THR A 34 -1.88 -7.39 -12.15
C THR A 34 -1.81 -8.03 -10.76
N CYS A 35 -2.89 -7.91 -10.00
CA CYS A 35 -3.06 -8.53 -8.70
C CYS A 35 -4.05 -9.69 -8.78
N GLY A 36 -3.83 -10.73 -7.97
CA GLY A 36 -4.75 -11.87 -7.89
C GLY A 36 -5.95 -11.60 -6.98
N ARG A 37 -5.84 -10.59 -6.09
CA ARG A 37 -6.88 -10.24 -5.12
C ARG A 37 -7.12 -8.73 -5.06
N GLY A 38 -8.36 -8.33 -4.75
CA GLY A 38 -8.71 -6.92 -4.56
C GLY A 38 -7.92 -6.25 -3.42
N THR A 39 -7.57 -7.00 -2.37
CA THR A 39 -6.73 -6.51 -1.26
C THR A 39 -5.32 -6.15 -1.69
N GLU A 40 -4.75 -6.88 -2.65
CA GLU A 40 -3.44 -6.59 -3.23
C GLU A 40 -3.49 -5.32 -4.09
N LEU A 41 -4.55 -5.14 -4.89
CA LEU A 41 -4.75 -3.91 -5.66
C LEU A 41 -4.93 -2.71 -4.73
N LYS A 42 -5.69 -2.84 -3.65
CA LYS A 42 -5.83 -1.79 -2.63
C LYS A 42 -4.48 -1.44 -2.01
N ARG A 43 -3.69 -2.45 -1.60
CA ARG A 43 -2.35 -2.22 -1.03
C ARG A 43 -1.42 -1.55 -2.02
N HIS A 44 -1.45 -1.95 -3.29
CA HIS A 44 -0.71 -1.28 -4.36
C HIS A 44 -1.12 0.20 -4.46
N TRP A 45 -2.43 0.46 -4.54
CA TRP A 45 -2.95 1.84 -4.56
C TRP A 45 -2.44 2.67 -3.39
N ASP A 46 -2.64 2.18 -2.16
CA ASP A 46 -2.25 2.89 -0.93
C ASP A 46 -0.71 3.08 -0.81
N SER A 47 0.09 2.29 -1.53
CA SER A 47 1.57 2.37 -1.48
C SER A 47 2.17 3.30 -2.52
N PHE A 48 1.53 3.39 -3.71
CA PHE A 48 2.14 4.02 -4.89
C PHE A 48 1.32 5.20 -5.43
N HIS A 49 0.03 5.27 -5.13
CA HIS A 49 -0.91 6.28 -5.68
C HIS A 49 -1.58 7.13 -4.59
N GLU A 50 -1.23 6.87 -3.34
CA GLU A 50 -1.69 7.63 -2.18
C GLU A 50 -0.46 8.13 -1.40
N ASP A 51 -0.29 9.45 -1.30
CA ASP A 51 0.85 10.09 -0.62
C ASP A 51 0.70 10.04 0.90
N SER A 52 0.62 8.83 1.44
CA SER A 52 0.47 8.61 2.88
C SER A 52 1.66 7.85 3.43
N ILE A 53 2.32 8.47 4.40
CA ILE A 53 3.49 7.93 5.07
C ILE A 53 3.23 7.70 6.55
N ILE A 54 3.95 6.75 7.14
CA ILE A 54 4.00 6.47 8.57
C ILE A 54 5.46 6.47 9.02
N TRP A 55 5.69 6.97 10.23
CA TRP A 55 7.02 7.13 10.81
C TRP A 55 7.24 6.13 11.93
N CYS A 56 8.51 5.79 12.19
CA CYS A 56 8.85 5.07 13.41
C CYS A 56 8.53 5.94 14.64
N PRO A 57 7.81 5.42 15.65
CA PRO A 57 7.49 6.19 16.85
C PRO A 57 8.68 6.35 17.80
N ILE A 58 9.76 5.58 17.63
CA ILE A 58 10.93 5.64 18.51
C ILE A 58 11.74 6.90 18.23
N ARG A 59 11.85 7.78 19.24
CA ARG A 59 12.61 9.02 19.16
C ARG A 59 14.09 8.71 18.92
N GLY A 60 14.71 9.42 17.97
CA GLY A 60 16.11 9.23 17.62
C GLY A 60 16.37 8.10 16.61
N CYS A 61 15.36 7.30 16.26
CA CYS A 61 15.46 6.42 15.11
C CYS A 61 15.61 7.26 13.83
N GLU A 62 16.48 6.87 12.91
CA GLU A 62 16.67 7.55 11.62
C GLU A 62 15.36 7.68 10.83
N ARG A 63 14.50 6.66 10.98
CA ARG A 63 13.19 6.54 10.34
C ARG A 63 12.06 7.15 11.17
N SER A 64 12.41 7.89 12.22
CA SER A 64 11.46 8.69 12.99
C SER A 64 11.20 10.02 12.31
N LYS A 65 10.06 10.63 12.62
CA LYS A 65 9.70 11.95 12.10
C LYS A 65 10.71 13.04 12.52
N ALA A 66 11.37 12.87 13.66
CA ALA A 66 12.32 13.85 14.19
C ALA A 66 13.65 13.87 13.44
N VAL A 67 14.09 12.73 12.91
CA VAL A 67 15.35 12.60 12.13
C VAL A 67 15.08 12.72 10.62
N GLY A 68 13.89 12.34 10.15
CA GLY A 68 13.39 12.69 8.82
C GLY A 68 13.93 11.84 7.67
N SER A 69 14.68 10.77 7.95
CA SER A 69 15.29 9.94 6.91
C SER A 69 14.49 8.65 6.70
N ASN A 70 13.77 8.55 5.58
CA ASN A 70 13.11 7.32 5.09
C ASN A 70 11.87 6.83 5.87
N PRO A 71 10.73 7.54 5.75
CA PRO A 71 9.46 7.03 6.26
C PRO A 71 9.02 5.73 5.58
N PHE A 72 8.00 5.08 6.13
CA PHE A 72 7.35 3.94 5.49
C PHE A 72 6.09 4.41 4.75
N PRO A 73 5.72 3.80 3.61
CA PRO A 73 4.38 3.97 3.07
C PRO A 73 3.35 3.49 4.10
N LYS A 74 2.25 4.21 4.28
CA LYS A 74 1.20 3.88 5.27
C LYS A 74 0.60 2.49 5.03
N ALA A 75 0.51 2.09 3.76
CA ALA A 75 0.11 0.75 3.34
C ALA A 75 1.02 -0.37 3.87
N ARG A 76 2.24 -0.05 4.33
CA ARG A 76 3.28 -0.97 4.76
C ARG A 76 3.51 -0.96 6.27
N LYS A 77 2.42 -0.94 7.04
CA LYS A 77 2.48 -1.07 8.51
C LYS A 77 3.15 -2.37 8.94
N ASP A 78 3.05 -3.44 8.14
CA ASP A 78 3.80 -4.69 8.32
C ASP A 78 5.31 -4.43 8.42
N LYS A 79 5.85 -3.56 7.55
CA LYS A 79 7.28 -3.22 7.54
C LYS A 79 7.69 -2.29 8.67
N LEU A 80 6.80 -1.41 9.10
CA LEU A 80 7.03 -0.63 10.32
C LEU A 80 7.12 -1.55 11.55
N ASN A 81 6.20 -2.49 11.70
CA ASN A 81 6.20 -3.44 12.81
C ASN A 81 7.43 -4.35 12.76
N ASP A 82 7.79 -4.81 11.57
CA ASP A 82 9.00 -5.61 11.37
C ASP A 82 10.27 -4.84 11.74
N HIS A 83 10.36 -3.58 11.33
CA HIS A 83 11.43 -2.68 11.75
C HIS A 83 11.47 -2.49 13.27
N ALA A 84 10.33 -2.26 13.92
CA ALA A 84 10.26 -2.07 15.37
C ALA A 84 10.78 -3.30 16.13
N ARG A 85 10.35 -4.50 15.72
CA ARG A 85 10.81 -5.76 16.33
C ARG A 85 12.31 -5.97 16.14
N ASN A 86 12.81 -5.78 14.92
CA ASN A 86 14.18 -6.14 14.57
C ASN A 86 15.22 -5.09 14.99
N VAL A 87 14.84 -3.79 15.00
CA VAL A 87 15.77 -2.68 15.30
C VAL A 87 15.62 -2.17 16.73
N HIS A 88 14.42 -2.26 17.30
CA HIS A 88 14.12 -1.71 18.63
C HIS A 88 13.71 -2.76 19.66
N GLY A 89 13.53 -4.03 19.27
CA GLY A 89 13.05 -5.08 20.19
C GLY A 89 11.63 -4.82 20.71
N ALA A 90 10.84 -4.02 20.00
CA ALA A 90 9.52 -3.53 20.39
C ALA A 90 8.37 -4.16 19.59
#